data_AF-D2B003-F1
#
_entry.id   AF-D2B003-F1
#
_cell.length_a   1.000
_cell.length_b   1.000
_cell.length_c   1.000
_cell.angle_alpha   90.00
_cell.angle_beta   90.00
_cell.angle_gamma   90.00
#
_symmetry.space_group_name_H-M   'P 1'
#
loop_
_entity.id
_entity.type
_entity.pdbx_description
1 polymer ?
#
loop_
_entity_poly.entity_id
_entity_poly.type
_entity_poly.pdbx_seq_one_letter_code
_entity_poly.pdbx_strand_id
1 'polypeptide(L)'
;MPGQAGLLELAAGMVLRLDGVEWRVAEIEAQYGRVLLAAGAEQRWRSIRWLVHHRDCQSVPAEIEVVDGLVGQPASLDDLTAYQQQVLRVRVAHLLETETGFRGGDPLHPDPGEPRPAYDPQGTTLGQRRRSKVAELRGLGVEEAALLGLGRVSERTLKRMAAAWAAPAAA
;
A
#
# COMPACT_ATOMS: atom_id res chain seq x y z
N MET A 1 8.93 30.95 16.51
CA MET A 1 7.79 30.22 15.94
C MET A 1 8.18 29.74 14.55
N PRO A 2 8.64 28.50 14.35
CA PRO A 2 8.93 28.03 13.01
C PRO A 2 7.61 27.68 12.32
N GLY A 3 7.29 28.42 11.26
CA GLY A 3 6.22 28.05 10.34
C GLY A 3 6.63 26.78 9.63
N GLN A 4 5.94 25.68 9.93
CA GLN A 4 6.08 24.45 9.18
C GLN A 4 5.45 24.70 7.81
N ALA A 5 6.27 25.07 6.83
CA ALA A 5 5.89 25.04 5.43
C ALA A 5 5.71 23.57 5.04
N GLY A 6 4.52 23.04 5.33
CA GLY A 6 4.08 21.78 4.74
C GLY A 6 4.08 21.93 3.21
N LEU A 7 4.48 20.87 2.51
CA LEU A 7 4.30 20.80 1.08
C LEU A 7 2.80 20.79 0.79
N LEU A 8 2.28 21.84 0.14
CA LEU A 8 0.91 21.84 -0.38
C LEU A 8 0.90 21.04 -1.68
N GLU A 9 0.43 19.80 -1.61
CA GLU A 9 0.13 19.01 -2.80
C GLU A 9 -1.15 19.54 -3.45
N LEU A 10 -1.13 19.73 -4.77
CA LEU A 10 -2.28 20.21 -5.55
C LEU A 10 -2.51 19.25 -6.72
N ALA A 11 -3.73 18.72 -6.80
CA ALA A 11 -4.19 17.91 -7.92
C ALA A 11 -5.60 18.35 -8.32
N ALA A 12 -5.93 18.24 -9.61
CA ALA A 12 -7.30 18.41 -10.05
C ALA A 12 -8.21 17.40 -9.33
N GLY A 13 -9.39 17.85 -8.89
CA GLY A 13 -10.32 17.08 -8.07
C GLY A 13 -10.10 17.16 -6.56
N MET A 14 -8.94 17.64 -6.09
CA MET A 14 -8.66 17.81 -4.66
C MET A 14 -9.59 18.86 -4.04
N VAL A 15 -9.96 18.65 -2.77
CA VAL A 15 -10.72 19.63 -1.98
C VAL A 15 -9.78 20.36 -1.03
N LEU A 16 -9.82 21.69 -1.09
CA LEU A 16 -9.13 22.60 -0.20
C LEU A 16 -10.15 23.28 0.70
N ARG A 17 -9.85 23.43 1.99
CA ARG A 17 -10.60 24.30 2.88
C ARG A 17 -9.95 25.68 2.87
N LEU A 18 -10.73 26.72 2.60
CA LEU A 18 -10.33 28.13 2.61
C LEU A 18 -11.42 28.94 3.30
N ASP A 19 -11.08 29.69 4.34
CA ASP A 19 -12.03 30.51 5.12
C ASP A 19 -13.24 29.71 5.63
N GLY A 20 -13.04 28.42 5.95
CA GLY A 20 -14.09 27.51 6.38
C GLY A 20 -15.00 26.97 5.25
N VAL A 21 -14.75 27.35 4.00
CA VAL A 21 -15.47 26.88 2.81
C VAL A 21 -14.64 25.82 2.09
N GLU A 22 -15.29 24.78 1.58
CA GLU A 22 -14.65 23.74 0.78
C GLU A 22 -14.66 24.09 -0.71
N TRP A 23 -13.47 24.10 -1.30
CA TRP A 23 -13.23 24.45 -2.69
C TRP A 23 -12.58 23.27 -3.39
N ARG A 24 -13.18 22.81 -4.50
CA ARG A 24 -12.58 21.82 -5.37
C ARG A 24 -11.60 22.48 -6.33
N VAL A 25 -10.41 21.91 -6.47
CA VAL A 25 -9.46 22.27 -7.52
C VAL A 25 -10.01 21.76 -8.85
N ALA A 26 -10.54 22.66 -9.67
CA ALA A 26 -11.11 22.33 -10.97
C ALA A 26 -10.02 22.20 -12.05
N GLU A 27 -9.02 23.08 -12.02
CA GLU A 27 -7.96 23.15 -13.01
C GLU A 27 -6.66 23.71 -12.40
N ILE A 28 -5.51 23.25 -12.88
CA ILE A 28 -4.19 23.76 -12.50
C ILE A 28 -3.45 24.19 -13.76
N GLU A 29 -3.09 25.46 -13.83
CA GLU A 29 -2.23 26.01 -14.87
C GLU A 29 -0.85 26.32 -14.27
N ALA A 30 -0.01 25.29 -14.17
CA ALA A 30 1.30 25.37 -13.52
C ALA A 30 2.21 26.43 -14.17
N GLN A 31 2.15 26.58 -15.49
CA GLN A 31 2.91 27.56 -16.27
C GLN A 31 2.57 29.02 -15.89
N TYR A 32 1.36 29.26 -15.36
CA TYR A 32 0.91 30.58 -14.89
C TYR A 32 0.84 30.66 -13.36
N GLY A 33 1.24 29.61 -12.65
CA GLY A 33 1.25 29.55 -11.20
C GLY A 33 -0.13 29.77 -10.57
N ARG A 34 -1.21 29.37 -11.24
CA ARG A 34 -2.59 29.58 -10.78
C ARG A 34 -3.46 28.33 -10.85
N VAL A 35 -4.50 28.35 -10.04
CA VAL A 35 -5.42 27.24 -9.79
C VAL A 35 -6.84 27.77 -9.87
N LEU A 36 -7.72 27.06 -10.56
CA LEU A 36 -9.15 27.35 -10.57
C LEU A 36 -9.80 26.58 -9.42
N LEU A 37 -10.47 27.31 -8.54
CA LEU A 37 -11.21 26.76 -7.42
C LEU A 37 -12.70 26.87 -7.67
N ALA A 38 -13.44 25.81 -7.38
CA ALA A 38 -14.89 25.74 -7.54
C ALA A 38 -15.59 25.36 -6.22
N ALA A 39 -16.64 26.07 -5.87
CA ALA A 39 -17.52 25.77 -4.74
C ALA A 39 -18.98 25.95 -5.20
N GLY A 40 -19.68 24.84 -5.47
CA GLY A 40 -21.01 24.88 -6.07
C GLY A 40 -21.00 25.56 -7.44
N ALA A 41 -21.79 26.64 -7.60
CA ALA A 41 -21.83 27.44 -8.83
C ALA A 41 -20.72 28.50 -8.92
N GLU A 42 -19.96 28.71 -7.84
CA GLU A 42 -18.92 29.72 -7.78
C GLU A 42 -17.58 29.18 -8.26
N GLN A 43 -16.88 29.96 -9.10
CA GLN A 43 -15.54 29.65 -9.59
C GLN A 43 -14.61 30.85 -9.44
N ARG A 44 -13.37 30.61 -8.98
CA ARG A 44 -12.38 31.66 -8.73
C ARG A 44 -10.95 31.20 -9.03
N TRP A 45 -10.22 31.98 -9.81
CA TRP A 45 -8.77 31.80 -9.97
C TRP A 45 -8.01 32.29 -8.72
N ARG A 46 -7.03 31.51 -8.27
CA ARG A 46 -6.08 31.87 -7.20
C ARG A 46 -4.66 31.50 -7.61
N SER A 47 -3.67 32.25 -7.15
CA SER A 47 -2.28 31.86 -7.36
C SER A 47 -1.88 30.77 -6.37
N ILE A 48 -1.01 29.85 -6.81
CA ILE A 48 -0.43 28.80 -5.95
C ILE A 48 0.31 29.45 -4.76
N ARG A 49 1.03 30.54 -5.01
CA ARG A 49 1.69 31.33 -3.96
C ARG A 49 0.71 31.85 -2.92
N TRP A 50 -0.46 32.34 -3.34
CA TRP A 50 -1.48 32.81 -2.41
C TRP A 50 -2.02 31.67 -1.54
N LEU A 51 -2.26 30.48 -2.12
CA LEU A 51 -2.69 29.30 -1.38
C LEU A 51 -1.68 28.86 -0.32
N VAL A 52 -0.39 28.80 -0.69
CA VAL A 52 0.71 28.41 0.23
C VAL A 52 0.84 29.37 1.42
N HIS A 53 0.50 30.65 1.24
CA HIS A 53 0.57 31.66 2.30
C HIS A 53 -0.76 31.93 3.00
N HIS A 54 -1.83 31.24 2.60
CA HIS A 54 -3.15 31.46 3.17
C HIS A 54 -3.26 30.75 4.52
N ARG A 55 -3.65 31.48 5.57
CA ARG A 55 -3.57 31.03 6.97
C ARG A 55 -4.39 29.78 7.25
N ASP A 56 -5.51 29.64 6.55
CA ASP A 56 -6.46 28.56 6.74
C ASP A 56 -6.51 27.59 5.55
N CYS A 57 -5.53 27.67 4.62
CA CYS A 57 -5.46 26.72 3.51
C CYS A 57 -4.98 25.36 4.02
N GLN A 58 -5.91 24.41 4.00
CA GLN A 58 -5.65 23.04 4.36
C GLN A 58 -6.20 22.15 3.25
N SER A 59 -5.40 21.18 2.78
CA SER A 59 -5.96 20.06 2.04
C SER A 59 -6.93 19.35 2.97
N VAL A 60 -8.20 19.27 2.60
CA VAL A 60 -9.11 18.37 3.28
C VAL A 60 -8.67 16.99 2.80
N PRO A 61 -8.16 16.10 3.67
CA PRO A 61 -8.03 14.71 3.28
C PRO A 61 -9.42 14.32 2.88
N ALA A 62 -9.62 14.00 1.60
CA ALA A 62 -10.90 13.50 1.17
C ALA A 62 -11.24 12.38 2.16
N GLU A 63 -12.33 12.53 2.92
CA GLU A 63 -13.08 11.34 3.27
C GLU A 63 -13.17 10.62 1.94
N ILE A 64 -12.57 9.43 1.88
CA ILE A 64 -12.73 8.56 0.75
C ILE A 64 -14.21 8.23 0.77
N GLU A 65 -15.02 9.14 0.22
CA GLU A 65 -16.31 8.82 -0.35
C GLU A 65 -15.92 7.81 -1.41
N VAL A 66 -16.07 6.55 -1.00
CA VAL A 66 -16.04 5.41 -1.89
C VAL A 66 -17.17 5.73 -2.86
N VAL A 67 -16.83 6.39 -3.96
CA VAL A 67 -17.74 6.58 -5.08
C VAL A 67 -17.95 5.18 -5.61
N ASP A 68 -19.02 4.57 -5.12
CA ASP A 68 -19.56 3.33 -5.61
C ASP A 68 -19.87 3.55 -7.09
N GLY A 69 -18.94 3.17 -7.99
CA GLY A 69 -19.18 3.26 -9.43
C GLY A 69 -18.01 3.63 -10.35
N LEU A 70 -16.83 4.06 -9.86
CA LEU A 70 -15.62 3.97 -10.68
C LEU A 70 -14.95 2.64 -10.38
N VAL A 71 -15.46 1.59 -11.01
CA VAL A 71 -14.78 0.29 -11.10
C VAL A 71 -13.51 0.53 -11.94
N GLY A 72 -12.47 1.07 -11.30
CA GLY A 72 -11.12 0.83 -11.77
C GLY A 72 -10.94 -0.68 -11.82
N GLN A 73 -10.43 -1.21 -12.93
CA GLN A 73 -10.13 -2.64 -13.01
C GLN A 73 -9.37 -3.05 -11.75
N PRO A 74 -9.78 -4.14 -11.08
CA PRO A 74 -9.06 -4.62 -9.92
C PRO A 74 -7.61 -4.87 -10.33
N ALA A 75 -6.67 -4.36 -9.53
CA ALA A 75 -5.25 -4.52 -9.82
C ALA A 75 -4.94 -6.00 -10.05
N SER A 76 -4.42 -6.29 -11.23
CA SER A 76 -4.12 -7.62 -11.71
C SER A 76 -2.62 -7.91 -11.58
N LEU A 77 -2.23 -9.17 -11.74
CA LEU A 77 -0.82 -9.53 -11.83
C LEU A 77 -0.12 -8.90 -13.04
N ASP A 78 -0.87 -8.61 -14.11
CA ASP A 78 -0.35 -8.03 -15.35
C ASP A 78 0.00 -6.55 -15.20
N ASP A 79 -0.56 -5.88 -14.20
CA ASP A 79 -0.19 -4.51 -13.83
C ASP A 79 1.18 -4.42 -13.15
N LEU A 80 1.75 -5.57 -12.76
CA LEU A 80 3.08 -5.65 -12.16
C LEU A 80 4.15 -5.82 -13.24
N THR A 81 5.21 -5.03 -13.14
CA THR A 81 6.45 -5.27 -13.90
C THR A 81 6.99 -6.68 -13.63
N ALA A 82 7.75 -7.24 -14.56
CA ALA A 82 8.37 -8.57 -14.40
C ALA A 82 9.18 -8.70 -13.09
N TYR A 83 9.85 -7.61 -12.69
CA TYR A 83 10.58 -7.54 -11.42
C TYR A 83 9.64 -7.60 -10.21
N GLN A 84 8.56 -6.84 -10.21
CA GLN A 84 7.55 -6.87 -9.13
C GLN A 84 6.87 -8.24 -9.04
N GLN A 85 6.59 -8.90 -10.17
CA GLN A 85 6.08 -10.26 -10.17
C GLN A 85 7.09 -11.24 -9.55
N GLN A 86 8.39 -11.08 -9.82
CA GLN A 86 9.43 -11.90 -9.20
C GLN A 86 9.47 -11.69 -7.68
N VAL A 87 9.44 -10.43 -7.23
CA VAL A 87 9.37 -10.10 -5.80
C VAL A 87 8.11 -10.67 -5.16
N LEU A 88 6.96 -10.59 -5.83
CA LEU A 88 5.70 -11.16 -5.35
C LEU A 88 5.79 -12.68 -5.23
N ARG A 89 6.34 -13.39 -6.22
CA ARG A 89 6.55 -14.85 -6.15
C ARG A 89 7.36 -15.25 -4.93
N VAL A 90 8.43 -14.51 -4.61
CA VAL A 90 9.25 -14.77 -3.41
C VAL A 90 8.44 -14.52 -2.13
N ARG A 91 7.69 -13.43 -2.05
CA ARG A 91 6.81 -13.12 -0.90
C ARG A 91 5.75 -14.22 -0.69
N VAL A 92 5.13 -14.68 -1.76
CA VAL A 92 4.13 -15.75 -1.73
C VAL A 92 4.77 -17.06 -1.28
N ALA A 93 5.95 -17.42 -1.79
CA ALA A 93 6.66 -18.62 -1.37
C ALA A 93 6.96 -18.63 0.15
N HIS A 94 7.37 -17.49 0.72
CA HIS A 94 7.56 -17.38 2.17
C HIS A 94 6.26 -17.57 2.96
N LEU A 95 5.14 -17.03 2.45
CA LEU A 95 3.82 -17.21 3.06
C LEU A 95 3.39 -18.69 3.01
N LEU A 96 3.51 -19.32 1.84
CA LEU A 96 3.13 -20.71 1.63
C LEU A 96 3.96 -21.66 2.49
N GLU A 97 5.29 -21.52 2.50
CA GLU A 97 6.17 -22.35 3.36
C GLU A 97 5.80 -22.23 4.85
N THR A 98 5.39 -21.03 5.27
CA THR A 98 4.96 -20.79 6.65
C THR A 98 3.64 -21.51 6.97
N GLU A 99 2.67 -21.41 6.08
CA GLU A 99 1.32 -21.92 6.34
C GLU A 99 1.24 -23.44 6.11
N THR A 100 1.88 -23.96 5.06
CA THR A 100 1.77 -25.36 4.62
C THR A 100 3.00 -26.21 4.94
N GLY A 101 4.18 -25.58 5.07
CA GLY A 101 5.46 -26.27 5.24
C GLY A 101 6.29 -26.43 3.96
N PHE A 102 5.73 -26.04 2.81
CA PHE A 102 6.33 -26.22 1.48
C PHE A 102 6.35 -24.88 0.74
N ARG A 103 7.45 -24.53 0.05
CA ARG A 103 7.54 -23.21 -0.62
C ARG A 103 6.54 -23.06 -1.76
N GLY A 104 6.20 -24.15 -2.44
CA GLY A 104 5.13 -24.18 -3.45
C GLY A 104 3.72 -24.23 -2.88
N GLY A 105 3.55 -24.44 -1.57
CA GLY A 105 2.25 -24.60 -0.93
C GLY A 105 1.64 -25.99 -1.01
N ASP A 106 2.09 -26.83 -1.96
CA ASP A 106 1.52 -28.15 -2.22
C ASP A 106 2.37 -29.29 -1.61
N PRO A 107 1.85 -30.04 -0.61
CA PRO A 107 2.56 -31.18 -0.03
C PRO A 107 2.75 -32.36 -0.99
N LEU A 108 1.99 -32.44 -2.09
CA LEU A 108 2.14 -33.50 -3.10
C LEU A 108 3.27 -33.21 -4.10
N HIS A 109 3.72 -31.97 -4.17
CA HIS A 109 4.77 -31.52 -5.08
C HIS A 109 5.84 -30.70 -4.34
N PRO A 110 6.56 -31.32 -3.38
CA PRO A 110 7.61 -30.63 -2.65
C PRO A 110 8.82 -30.32 -3.55
N ASP A 111 9.45 -29.17 -3.33
CA ASP A 111 10.78 -28.90 -3.91
C ASP A 111 11.83 -29.87 -3.31
N PRO A 112 12.97 -30.10 -3.99
CA PRO A 112 14.06 -30.91 -3.44
C PRO A 112 14.51 -30.43 -2.05
N GLY A 113 14.43 -31.33 -1.06
CA GLY A 113 14.80 -31.04 0.33
C GLY A 113 13.68 -30.43 1.19
N GLU A 114 12.46 -30.30 0.65
CA GLU A 114 11.28 -29.91 1.41
C GLU A 114 10.48 -31.11 1.98
N PRO A 115 9.85 -30.96 3.15
CA PRO A 115 9.83 -29.76 3.97
C PRO A 115 11.14 -29.59 4.77
N ARG A 116 11.56 -28.35 4.97
CA ARG A 116 12.68 -28.05 5.88
C ARG A 116 12.27 -28.39 7.32
N PRO A 117 13.17 -28.88 8.20
CA PRO A 117 12.80 -29.29 9.56
C PRO A 117 12.03 -28.24 10.39
N ALA A 118 12.36 -26.95 10.23
CA ALA A 118 11.67 -25.86 10.94
C ALA A 118 10.25 -25.54 10.41
N TYR A 119 9.88 -26.13 9.27
CA TYR A 119 8.63 -25.93 8.55
C TYR A 119 7.87 -27.25 8.28
N ASP A 120 8.41 -28.40 8.67
CA ASP A 120 7.76 -29.71 8.51
C ASP A 120 6.42 -29.74 9.28
N PRO A 121 5.26 -29.92 8.60
CA PRO A 121 3.97 -29.96 9.27
C PRO A 121 3.76 -31.18 10.18
N GLN A 122 4.55 -32.24 10.03
CA GLN A 122 4.51 -33.40 10.94
C GLN A 122 5.27 -33.15 12.24
N GLY A 123 6.34 -32.34 12.20
CA GLY A 123 7.19 -32.02 13.34
C GLY A 123 6.89 -30.66 14.00
N THR A 124 6.06 -29.81 13.38
CA THR A 124 5.83 -28.44 13.83
C THR A 124 4.36 -28.02 13.83
N THR A 125 4.01 -27.18 14.79
CA THR A 125 2.75 -26.41 14.79
C THR A 125 2.85 -25.20 13.86
N LEU A 126 1.71 -24.73 13.36
CA LEU A 126 1.64 -23.50 12.54
C LEU A 126 2.23 -22.27 13.26
N GLY A 127 2.03 -22.18 14.58
CA GLY A 127 2.63 -21.12 15.39
C GLY A 127 4.16 -21.18 15.44
N GLN A 128 4.74 -22.39 15.53
CA GLN A 128 6.19 -22.57 15.44
C GLN A 128 6.71 -22.14 14.08
N ARG A 129 6.07 -22.54 12.97
CA ARG A 129 6.48 -22.13 11.62
C ARG A 129 6.45 -20.63 11.42
N ARG A 130 5.39 -19.95 11.88
CA ARG A 130 5.30 -18.47 11.86
C ARG A 130 6.42 -17.81 12.64
N ARG A 131 6.77 -18.32 13.83
CA ARG A 131 7.91 -17.82 14.62
C ARG A 131 9.25 -18.05 13.92
N SER A 132 9.46 -19.25 13.38
CA SER A 132 10.63 -19.58 12.57
C SER A 132 10.77 -18.62 11.39
N LYS A 133 9.67 -18.33 10.67
CA LYS A 133 9.68 -17.38 9.56
C LYS A 133 9.99 -15.96 10.01
N VAL A 134 9.41 -15.48 11.11
CA VAL A 134 9.75 -14.15 11.65
C VAL A 134 11.23 -14.04 12.01
N ALA A 135 11.81 -15.08 12.61
CA ALA A 135 13.24 -15.12 12.92
C ALA A 135 14.09 -15.13 11.64
N GLU A 136 13.71 -15.94 10.65
CA GLU A 136 14.37 -15.99 9.34
C GLU A 136 14.32 -14.63 8.62
N LEU A 137 13.14 -13.99 8.55
CA LEU A 137 12.94 -12.69 7.92
C LEU A 137 13.70 -11.55 8.62
N ARG A 138 13.91 -11.65 9.94
CA ARG A 138 14.75 -10.71 10.70
C ARG A 138 16.24 -10.91 10.44
N GLY A 139 16.65 -12.11 10.04
CA GLY A 139 18.02 -12.44 9.66
C GLY A 139 18.39 -12.04 8.23
N LEU A 140 17.42 -11.63 7.41
CA LEU A 140 17.68 -11.11 6.07
C LEU A 140 18.52 -9.82 6.15
N GLY A 141 19.40 -9.63 5.16
CA GLY A 141 20.14 -8.38 5.02
C GLY A 141 19.19 -7.20 4.82
N VAL A 142 19.61 -5.99 5.22
CA VAL A 142 18.77 -4.77 5.15
C VAL A 142 18.23 -4.53 3.74
N GLU A 143 19.05 -4.75 2.72
CA GLU A 143 18.68 -4.57 1.31
C GLU A 143 17.64 -5.61 0.84
N GLU A 144 17.86 -6.87 1.17
CA GLU A 144 16.95 -7.97 0.82
C GLU A 144 15.59 -7.82 1.53
N ALA A 145 15.62 -7.46 2.81
CA ALA A 145 14.44 -7.21 3.62
C ALA A 145 13.64 -5.99 3.11
N ALA A 146 14.33 -4.95 2.65
CA ALA A 146 13.71 -3.75 2.05
C ALA A 146 13.08 -4.08 0.69
N LEU A 147 13.80 -4.82 -0.16
CA LEU A 147 13.30 -5.25 -1.46
C LEU A 147 12.02 -6.10 -1.33
N LEU A 148 12.05 -7.07 -0.43
CA LEU A 148 10.89 -7.91 -0.16
C LEU A 148 9.81 -7.17 0.63
N GLY A 149 10.06 -5.98 1.18
CA GLY A 149 9.10 -5.31 2.07
C GLY A 149 8.75 -6.14 3.32
N LEU A 150 9.60 -7.10 3.69
CA LEU A 150 9.37 -8.05 4.78
C LEU A 150 10.17 -7.72 6.05
N GLY A 151 11.02 -6.69 6.03
CA GLY A 151 11.94 -6.38 7.13
C GLY A 151 11.31 -6.00 8.48
N ARG A 152 9.99 -5.79 8.55
CA ARG A 152 9.25 -5.52 9.80
C ARG A 152 8.07 -6.48 10.03
N VAL A 153 8.09 -7.65 9.40
CA VAL A 153 7.01 -8.63 9.51
C VAL A 153 6.99 -9.25 10.91
N SER A 154 5.79 -9.37 11.46
CA SER A 154 5.50 -10.04 12.72
C SER A 154 4.58 -11.25 12.47
N GLU A 155 4.40 -12.12 13.47
CA GLU A 155 3.41 -13.20 13.38
C GLU A 155 2.01 -12.69 13.05
N ARG A 156 1.63 -11.51 13.57
CA ARG A 156 0.34 -10.86 13.28
C ARG A 156 0.24 -10.44 11.81
N THR A 157 1.34 -9.97 11.23
CA THR A 157 1.41 -9.62 9.81
C THR A 157 1.21 -10.86 8.95
N LEU A 158 1.89 -11.97 9.28
CA LEU A 158 1.74 -13.25 8.57
C LEU A 158 0.31 -13.80 8.65
N LYS A 159 -0.32 -13.76 9.83
CA LYS A 159 -1.74 -14.13 10.00
C LYS A 159 -2.67 -13.34 9.07
N ARG A 160 -2.47 -12.03 8.96
CA ARG A 160 -3.27 -11.17 8.10
C ARG A 160 -3.04 -11.48 6.61
N MET A 161 -1.79 -11.73 6.22
CA MET A 161 -1.46 -12.13 4.86
C MET A 161 -2.09 -13.48 4.50
N ALA A 162 -2.03 -14.46 5.40
CA ALA A 162 -2.67 -15.76 5.22
C ALA A 162 -4.20 -15.64 5.08
N ALA A 163 -4.84 -14.82 5.91
CA ALA A 163 -6.27 -14.56 5.81
C ALA A 163 -6.65 -13.88 4.48
N ALA A 164 -5.85 -12.92 4.02
CA ALA A 164 -6.06 -12.27 2.73
C ALA A 164 -5.84 -13.23 1.54
N TRP A 165 -4.89 -14.16 1.65
CA TRP A 165 -4.63 -15.18 0.64
C TRP A 165 -5.74 -16.24 0.55
N ALA A 166 -6.32 -16.61 1.69
CA ALA A 166 -7.42 -17.57 1.76
C ALA A 166 -8.79 -16.97 1.41
N ALA A 167 -8.90 -15.64 1.38
CA ALA A 167 -10.14 -14.97 1.00
C ALA A 167 -10.42 -15.21 -0.49
N PRO A 168 -11.66 -15.54 -0.88
CA PRO A 168 -12.02 -15.57 -2.29
C PRO A 168 -11.78 -14.17 -2.88
N ALA A 169 -11.10 -14.11 -4.03
CA ALA A 169 -11.02 -12.89 -4.81
C ALA A 169 -12.47 -12.44 -5.06
N ALA A 170 -12.87 -11.30 -4.50
CA ALA A 170 -14.17 -10.73 -4.76
C ALA A 170 -14.28 -10.53 -6.28
N ALA A 171 -15.19 -11.27 -6.90
CA ALA A 171 -15.52 -11.21 -8.31
C ALA A 171 -16.26 -9.90 -8.64
#